data_AF-A0A316ALF2-F1
#
_entry.id   AF-A0A316ALF2-F1
#
_cell.length_a   1.000
_cell.length_b   1.000
_cell.length_c   1.000
_cell.angle_alpha   90.00
_cell.angle_beta   90.00
_cell.angle_gamma   90.00
#
_symmetry.space_group_name_H-M   'P 1'
#
loop_
_entity.id
_entity.type
_entity.pdbx_description
1 polymer ?
#
loop_
_entity_poly.entity_id
_entity_poly.type
_entity_poly.pdbx_seq_one_letter_code
_entity_poly.pdbx_strand_id
1 'polypeptide(L)'
;MKKILIVAILFAFGLTSVQAQNYPQYDRYSSYNDPYHKKNDRRSTEIDRLQFEVKKGIETGVRRRALSPREASHLQNEYRRIAALERKYSNRGRLSNRETRILKDKLLRLMADTQRLSKDYRNSRAGGQYGRSRY
;
A
#
# COMPACT_ATOMS: atom_id res chain seq x y z
N MET A 1 22.28 31.08 21.92
CA MET A 1 22.50 29.80 21.21
C MET A 1 21.17 29.07 21.04
N LYS A 2 20.63 28.98 19.82
CA LYS A 2 19.32 28.36 19.56
C LYS A 2 19.55 26.89 19.19
N LYS A 3 19.19 26.00 20.12
CA LYS A 3 19.24 24.54 19.97
C LYS A 3 18.13 24.14 19.00
N ILE A 4 18.49 23.63 17.82
CA ILE A 4 17.52 23.04 16.90
C ILE A 4 17.18 21.64 17.43
N LEU A 5 16.09 21.56 18.20
CA LEU A 5 15.48 20.29 18.54
C LEU A 5 14.87 19.72 17.27
N ILE A 6 15.57 18.77 16.65
CA ILE A 6 14.96 17.88 15.66
C ILE A 6 14.04 16.95 16.43
N VAL A 7 12.76 17.32 16.50
CA VAL A 7 11.72 16.41 16.95
C VAL A 7 11.60 15.34 15.87
N ALA A 8 12.32 14.23 16.05
CA ALA A 8 12.05 12.99 15.35
C ALA A 8 10.72 12.47 15.89
N ILE A 9 9.61 12.93 15.30
CA ILE A 9 8.31 12.35 15.57
C ILE A 9 8.29 10.96 14.92
N LEU A 10 8.80 9.98 15.65
CA LEU A 10 8.38 8.60 15.49
C LEU A 10 6.90 8.56 15.88
N PHE A 11 6.01 8.81 14.92
CA PHE A 11 4.59 8.50 15.07
C PHE A 11 4.45 6.98 15.02
N ALA A 12 4.77 6.35 16.15
CA ALA A 12 4.23 5.07 16.50
C ALA A 12 2.81 5.29 17.04
N PHE A 13 1.86 4.57 16.45
CA PHE A 13 0.50 4.31 16.93
C PHE A 13 -0.60 5.35 16.70
N GLY A 14 -1.65 4.82 16.06
CA GLY A 14 -2.98 5.37 15.87
C GLY A 14 -3.89 4.30 15.24
N LEU A 15 -3.85 3.08 15.79
CA LEU A 15 -4.84 2.03 15.52
C LEU A 15 -6.14 2.43 16.24
N THR A 16 -7.00 3.21 15.60
CA THR A 16 -8.39 3.35 16.08
C THR A 16 -9.18 2.17 15.53
N SER A 17 -9.12 1.08 16.29
CA SER A 17 -9.94 -0.11 16.17
C SER A 17 -11.35 0.19 16.67
N VAL A 18 -12.27 0.38 15.73
CA VAL A 18 -13.65 -0.09 15.91
C VAL A 18 -13.91 -1.15 14.83
N GLN A 19 -13.00 -2.12 14.79
CA GLN A 19 -13.31 -3.53 14.56
C GLN A 19 -12.28 -4.29 15.38
N ALA A 20 -12.76 -4.86 16.48
CA ALA A 20 -12.11 -5.98 17.12
C ALA A 20 -11.92 -7.09 16.07
N GLN A 21 -10.81 -7.81 16.22
CA GLN A 21 -10.44 -9.07 15.53
C GLN A 21 -9.49 -8.90 14.32
N ASN A 22 -8.21 -9.17 14.61
CA ASN A 22 -7.34 -10.08 13.85
C ASN A 22 -7.23 -9.83 12.33
N TYR A 23 -6.05 -9.32 11.91
CA TYR A 23 -5.44 -9.85 10.69
C TYR A 23 -5.38 -11.38 10.87
N PRO A 24 -6.07 -12.20 10.06
CA PRO A 24 -6.09 -13.64 10.28
C PRO A 24 -4.67 -14.19 10.20
N GLN A 25 -4.20 -14.71 11.32
CA GLN A 25 -3.15 -15.69 11.38
C GLN A 25 -3.61 -16.86 10.50
N TYR A 26 -2.93 -17.10 9.39
CA TYR A 26 -3.26 -18.20 8.49
C TYR A 26 -2.81 -19.52 9.12
N ASP A 27 -3.56 -19.99 10.12
CA ASP A 27 -3.42 -21.33 10.66
C ASP A 27 -4.39 -22.29 9.96
N ARG A 28 -3.79 -23.25 9.24
CA ARG A 28 -4.16 -24.68 9.14
C ARG A 28 -5.60 -25.04 8.76
N TYR A 29 -5.80 -25.62 7.55
CA TYR A 29 -6.62 -26.84 7.29
C TYR A 29 -6.24 -27.36 5.89
N SER A 30 -5.59 -28.52 5.78
CA SER A 30 -6.17 -29.87 5.60
C SER A 30 -6.95 -30.06 4.30
N SER A 31 -6.28 -30.77 3.39
CA SER A 31 -6.78 -31.79 2.46
C SER A 31 -8.29 -31.89 2.24
N TYR A 32 -8.78 -31.38 1.11
CA TYR A 32 -9.85 -32.01 0.30
C TYR A 32 -9.70 -31.55 -1.16
N ASN A 33 -9.57 -32.51 -2.07
CA ASN A 33 -9.32 -32.29 -3.49
C ASN A 33 -10.59 -31.77 -4.21
N ASP A 34 -10.80 -30.45 -4.22
CA ASP A 34 -11.81 -29.79 -5.05
C ASP A 34 -11.14 -28.86 -6.09
N PRO A 35 -11.28 -29.13 -7.41
CA PRO A 35 -10.67 -28.32 -8.48
C PRO A 35 -11.11 -26.86 -8.51
N TYR A 36 -12.32 -26.54 -8.01
CA TYR A 36 -12.85 -25.17 -8.02
C TYR A 36 -12.29 -24.29 -6.89
N HIS A 37 -11.89 -24.90 -5.78
CA HIS A 37 -11.30 -24.19 -4.64
C HIS A 37 -9.94 -23.58 -4.98
N LYS A 38 -9.09 -24.34 -5.68
CA LYS A 38 -7.71 -23.95 -6.04
C LYS A 38 -7.60 -22.63 -6.81
N LYS A 39 -8.58 -22.30 -7.66
CA LYS A 39 -8.53 -21.07 -8.48
C LYS A 39 -8.86 -19.83 -7.66
N ASN A 40 -9.74 -19.96 -6.67
CA ASN A 40 -10.14 -18.84 -5.83
C ASN A 40 -9.07 -18.52 -4.78
N ASP A 41 -8.44 -19.55 -4.22
CA ASP A 41 -7.35 -19.37 -3.25
C ASP A 41 -6.19 -18.64 -3.92
N ARG A 42 -5.82 -19.04 -5.15
CA ARG A 42 -4.81 -18.34 -5.97
C ARG A 42 -5.12 -16.86 -6.19
N ARG A 43 -6.39 -16.51 -6.42
CA ARG A 43 -6.81 -15.11 -6.61
C ARG A 43 -6.68 -14.30 -5.33
N SER A 44 -7.12 -14.87 -4.21
CA SER A 44 -6.95 -14.23 -2.90
C SER A 44 -5.48 -14.00 -2.62
N THR A 45 -4.64 -15.02 -2.80
CA THR A 45 -3.19 -14.92 -2.61
C THR A 45 -2.55 -13.86 -3.50
N GLU A 46 -3.01 -13.71 -4.74
CA GLU A 46 -2.52 -12.67 -5.65
C GLU A 46 -2.87 -11.26 -5.17
N ILE A 47 -4.10 -11.03 -4.70
CA ILE A 47 -4.52 -9.75 -4.13
C ILE A 47 -3.71 -9.43 -2.88
N ASP A 48 -3.57 -10.39 -1.96
CA ASP A 48 -2.80 -10.24 -0.72
C ASP A 48 -1.35 -9.84 -1.01
N ARG A 49 -0.72 -10.52 -1.98
CA ARG A 49 0.64 -10.21 -2.43
C ARG A 49 0.76 -8.79 -2.97
N LEU A 50 -0.16 -8.37 -3.84
CA LEU A 50 -0.14 -7.02 -4.41
C LEU A 50 -0.34 -5.95 -3.34
N GLN A 51 -1.23 -6.20 -2.37
CA GLN A 51 -1.42 -5.29 -1.24
C GLN A 51 -0.15 -5.14 -0.41
N PHE A 52 0.54 -6.25 -0.14
CA PHE A 52 1.82 -6.23 0.56
C PHE A 52 2.89 -5.45 -0.20
N GLU A 53 3.02 -5.69 -1.52
CA GLU A 53 4.00 -5.00 -2.37
C GLU A 53 3.75 -3.48 -2.40
N VAL A 54 2.48 -3.05 -2.55
CA VAL A 54 2.10 -1.63 -2.51
C VAL A 54 2.42 -1.02 -1.15
N LYS A 55 2.01 -1.66 -0.06
CA LYS A 55 2.26 -1.17 1.31
C LYS A 55 3.75 -0.99 1.56
N LYS A 56 4.55 -2.00 1.22
CA LYS A 56 6.01 -1.97 1.35
C LYS A 56 6.62 -0.85 0.49
N GLY A 57 6.10 -0.63 -0.73
CA GLY A 57 6.53 0.45 -1.62
C GLY A 57 6.32 1.83 -1.00
N ILE A 58 5.11 2.09 -0.48
CA ILE A 58 4.77 3.35 0.20
C ILE A 58 5.66 3.55 1.43
N GLU A 59 5.78 2.55 2.30
CA GLU A 59 6.63 2.61 3.50
C GLU A 59 8.09 2.86 3.16
N THR A 60 8.61 2.21 2.12
CA THR A 60 9.98 2.41 1.65
C THR A 60 10.17 3.81 1.08
N GLY A 61 9.20 4.32 0.32
CA GLY A 61 9.21 5.68 -0.22
C GLY A 61 9.23 6.73 0.89
N VAL A 62 8.42 6.56 1.93
CA VAL A 62 8.42 7.42 3.13
C VAL A 62 9.76 7.34 3.86
N ARG A 63 10.22 6.14 4.18
CA ARG A 63 11.47 5.91 4.95
C ARG A 63 12.68 6.49 4.24
N ARG A 64 12.77 6.32 2.92
CA ARG A 64 13.85 6.85 2.09
C ARG A 64 13.68 8.34 1.77
N ARG A 65 12.64 8.99 2.29
CA ARG A 65 12.25 10.36 1.94
C ARG A 65 12.20 10.55 0.42
N ALA A 66 11.74 9.52 -0.28
CA ALA A 66 11.48 9.53 -1.71
C ALA A 66 10.01 9.84 -2.02
N LEU A 67 9.15 9.92 -1.01
CA LEU A 67 7.80 10.47 -1.09
C LEU A 67 7.69 11.65 -0.14
N SER A 68 7.02 12.72 -0.55
CA SER A 68 6.61 13.78 0.36
C SER A 68 5.53 13.30 1.32
N PRO A 69 5.34 13.94 2.49
CA PRO A 69 4.25 13.60 3.42
C PRO A 69 2.86 13.64 2.77
N ARG A 70 2.64 14.59 1.85
CA ARG A 70 1.37 14.75 1.14
C ARG A 70 1.12 13.60 0.15
N GLU A 71 2.12 13.22 -0.63
CA GLU A 71 2.04 12.08 -1.56
C GLU A 71 1.85 10.77 -0.80
N ALA A 72 2.61 10.57 0.29
CA ALA A 72 2.45 9.41 1.14
C ALA A 72 1.04 9.31 1.72
N SER A 73 0.49 10.41 2.23
CA SER A 73 -0.89 10.45 2.74
C SER A 73 -1.92 10.13 1.65
N HIS A 74 -1.74 10.68 0.44
CA HIS A 74 -2.59 10.38 -0.70
C HIS A 74 -2.58 8.88 -1.05
N LEU A 75 -1.39 8.29 -1.22
CA LEU A 75 -1.23 6.87 -1.54
C LEU A 75 -1.79 5.95 -0.44
N GLN A 76 -1.61 6.32 0.84
CA GLN A 76 -2.19 5.59 1.97
C GLN A 76 -3.72 5.64 1.98
N ASN A 77 -4.31 6.78 1.62
CA ASN A 77 -5.76 6.92 1.54
C ASN A 77 -6.33 6.06 0.40
N GLU A 78 -5.68 6.05 -0.76
CA GLU A 78 -6.06 5.16 -1.87
C GLU A 78 -5.93 3.67 -1.48
N TYR A 79 -4.84 3.29 -0.81
CA TYR A 79 -4.69 1.93 -0.28
C TYR A 79 -5.85 1.54 0.66
N ARG A 80 -6.22 2.41 1.61
CA ARG A 80 -7.34 2.18 2.52
C ARG A 80 -8.68 2.05 1.79
N ARG A 81 -8.90 2.82 0.72
CA ARG A 81 -10.10 2.71 -0.12
C ARG A 81 -10.17 1.36 -0.82
N ILE A 82 -9.06 0.86 -1.34
CA ILE A 82 -8.99 -0.46 -1.98
C ILE A 82 -9.23 -1.57 -0.95
N ALA A 83 -8.62 -1.51 0.23
CA ALA A 83 -8.83 -2.49 1.30
C ALA A 83 -10.28 -2.46 1.83
N ALA A 84 -10.92 -1.30 1.90
CA ALA A 84 -12.34 -1.21 2.22
C ALA A 84 -13.22 -1.85 1.13
N LEU A 85 -12.86 -1.68 -0.15
CA LEU A 85 -13.56 -2.28 -1.27
C LEU A 85 -13.42 -3.80 -1.29
N GLU A 86 -12.23 -4.33 -1.02
CA GLU A 86 -12.00 -5.76 -0.86
C GLU A 86 -12.88 -6.34 0.24
N ARG A 87 -12.88 -5.73 1.43
CA ARG A 87 -13.75 -6.16 2.54
C ARG A 87 -15.22 -6.16 2.15
N LYS A 88 -15.66 -5.16 1.37
CA LYS A 88 -17.04 -5.10 0.86
C LYS A 88 -17.35 -6.28 -0.09
N TYR A 89 -16.40 -6.69 -0.91
CA TYR A 89 -16.56 -7.84 -1.79
C TYR A 89 -16.49 -9.17 -1.03
N SER A 90 -15.56 -9.31 -0.08
CA SER A 90 -15.41 -10.53 0.74
C SER A 90 -16.60 -10.75 1.68
N ASN A 91 -17.26 -9.68 2.14
CA ASN A 91 -18.46 -9.80 2.97
C ASN A 91 -19.65 -10.43 2.23
N ARG A 92 -19.65 -10.42 0.90
CA ARG A 92 -20.65 -11.10 0.07
C ARG A 92 -20.30 -12.58 -0.16
N GLY A 93 -19.25 -13.07 0.48
CA GLY A 93 -18.68 -14.39 0.28
C GLY A 93 -17.40 -14.32 -0.54
N ARG A 94 -17.21 -15.28 -1.45
CA ARG A 94 -15.95 -15.41 -2.20
C ARG A 94 -15.85 -14.32 -3.27
N LEU A 95 -14.64 -13.80 -3.47
CA LEU A 95 -14.34 -12.85 -4.54
C LEU A 95 -14.66 -13.44 -5.92
N SER A 96 -15.54 -12.79 -6.67
CA SER A 96 -15.79 -13.15 -8.05
C SER A 96 -14.59 -12.82 -8.96
N ASN A 97 -14.59 -13.41 -10.15
CA ASN A 97 -13.62 -13.09 -11.21
C ASN A 97 -13.52 -11.58 -11.48
N ARG A 98 -14.68 -10.93 -11.56
CA ARG A 98 -14.79 -9.51 -11.90
C ARG A 98 -14.26 -8.65 -10.77
N GLU A 99 -14.64 -8.95 -9.53
CA GLU A 99 -14.17 -8.24 -8.33
C GLU A 99 -12.65 -8.40 -8.15
N THR A 100 -12.12 -9.61 -8.34
CA THR A 100 -10.67 -9.87 -8.32
C THR A 100 -9.96 -9.00 -9.35
N ARG A 101 -10.45 -8.95 -10.59
CA ARG A 101 -9.84 -8.14 -11.66
C ARG A 101 -9.87 -6.64 -11.31
N ILE A 102 -10.96 -6.16 -10.73
CA ILE A 102 -11.09 -4.76 -10.29
C ILE A 102 -10.08 -4.44 -9.18
N LEU A 103 -9.96 -5.30 -8.16
CA LEU A 103 -9.00 -5.12 -7.07
C LEU A 103 -7.56 -5.12 -7.59
N LYS A 104 -7.24 -6.10 -8.46
CA LYS A 104 -5.92 -6.21 -9.09
C LYS A 104 -5.57 -4.96 -9.89
N ASP A 105 -6.47 -4.49 -10.76
CA ASP A 105 -6.23 -3.28 -11.56
C ASP A 105 -5.98 -2.05 -10.67
N LYS A 106 -6.79 -1.87 -9.63
CA LYS A 106 -6.62 -0.78 -8.66
C LYS A 106 -5.27 -0.85 -7.93
N LEU A 107 -4.86 -2.04 -7.49
CA LEU A 107 -3.57 -2.23 -6.80
C LEU A 107 -2.39 -2.00 -7.73
N LEU A 108 -2.45 -2.47 -8.98
CA LEU A 108 -1.41 -2.24 -9.98
C LEU A 108 -1.27 -0.76 -10.31
N ARG A 109 -2.38 -0.04 -10.45
CA ARG A 109 -2.37 1.42 -10.64
C ARG A 109 -1.72 2.14 -9.46
N LEU A 110 -2.12 1.77 -8.24
CA LEU A 110 -1.55 2.37 -7.03
C LEU A 110 -0.05 2.08 -6.89
N MET A 111 0.39 0.89 -7.29
CA MET A 111 1.81 0.54 -7.35
C MET A 111 2.55 1.43 -8.35
N ALA A 112 2.00 1.61 -9.56
CA ALA A 112 2.58 2.48 -10.58
C ALA A 112 2.66 3.94 -10.12
N ASP A 113 1.60 4.45 -9.47
CA ASP A 113 1.58 5.79 -8.90
C ASP A 113 2.64 5.97 -7.81
N THR A 114 2.80 4.96 -6.94
CA THR A 114 3.85 4.96 -5.90
C THR A 114 5.24 5.05 -6.51
N GLN A 115 5.51 4.28 -7.58
CA GLN A 115 6.79 4.30 -8.27
C GLN A 115 7.03 5.64 -8.98
N ARG A 116 6.01 6.18 -9.67
CA ARG A 116 6.09 7.47 -10.36
C ARG A 116 6.40 8.60 -9.39
N LEU A 117 5.59 8.76 -8.35
CA LEU A 117 5.80 9.81 -7.34
C LEU A 117 7.15 9.65 -6.63
N SER A 118 7.55 8.40 -6.33
CA SER A 118 8.84 8.16 -5.71
C SER A 118 10.03 8.55 -6.59
N LYS A 119 9.88 8.48 -7.92
CA LYS A 119 10.92 8.87 -8.89
C LYS A 119 10.92 10.39 -9.08
N ASP A 120 9.75 10.99 -9.25
CA ASP A 120 9.60 12.42 -9.48
C ASP A 120 10.20 13.23 -8.33
N TYR A 121 9.88 12.85 -7.09
CA TYR A 121 10.40 13.51 -5.90
C TYR A 121 11.94 13.42 -5.79
N ARG A 122 12.53 12.28 -6.19
CA ARG A 122 14.00 12.13 -6.25
C ARG A 122 14.61 13.05 -7.30
N ASN A 123 14.00 13.14 -8.48
CA ASN A 123 14.46 14.00 -9.56
C ASN A 123 14.38 15.48 -9.16
N SER A 124 13.29 15.90 -8.50
CA SER A 124 13.17 17.27 -7.98
C SER A 124 14.25 17.59 -6.94
N ARG A 125 14.65 16.62 -6.11
CA ARG A 125 15.76 16.79 -5.16
C ARG A 125 17.12 16.86 -5.84
N ALA A 126 17.37 16.03 -6.85
CA ALA A 126 18.65 15.99 -7.56
C ALA A 126 18.83 17.15 -8.56
N GLY A 127 17.74 17.60 -9.18
CA GLY A 127 17.73 18.66 -10.21
C GLY A 127 17.87 20.08 -9.66
N GLY A 128 17.83 20.27 -8.34
CA GLY A 128 18.01 21.57 -7.70
C GLY A 128 19.44 22.16 -7.79
N GLN A 129 20.41 21.42 -8.33
CA GLN A 129 21.82 21.83 -8.36
C GLN A 129 22.31 22.39 -9.72
N TYR A 130 21.49 22.39 -10.78
CA TYR A 130 21.92 22.82 -12.12
C TYR A 130 21.31 24.15 -12.60
N GLY A 131 20.62 24.90 -11.73
CA GLY A 131 19.82 26.07 -12.10
C GLY A 131 20.34 27.43 -11.63
N ARG A 132 21.62 27.58 -11.27
CA ARG A 132 22.16 28.87 -10.80
C ARG A 132 23.56 29.17 -11.34
N SER A 133 23.68 29.30 -12.66
CA SER A 133 24.80 29.99 -13.29
C SER A 133 24.25 30.95 -14.34
N ARG A 134 23.93 32.16 -13.89
CA ARG A 134 23.71 33.35 -14.71
C ARG A 134 24.03 34.57 -13.86
N TYR A 135 25.31 34.91 -13.77
CA TYR A 135 25.84 36.26 -13.78
C TYR A 135 27.24 36.18 -14.38
#